data_AF-A0A9E1U8Y5-F1
#
_entry.id   AF-A0A9E1U8Y5-F1
#
_cell.length_a   1.000
_cell.length_b   1.000
_cell.length_c   1.000
_cell.angle_alpha   90.00
_cell.angle_beta   90.00
_cell.angle_gamma   90.00
#
_symmetry.space_group_name_H-M   'P 1'
#
loop_
_entity.id
_entity.type
_entity.pdbx_description
1 polymer ?
#
loop_
_entity_poly.entity_id
_entity_poly.type
_entity_poly.pdbx_seq_one_letter_code
_entity_poly.pdbx_strand_id
1 'polypeptide(L)'
;MCPGSDNPEISVSSSDNYRSPFHPEAVTSVSAATPPTPTDLQISSPNEENAKAVTVRAYGLLGYTRSIDLHFEINALHPERIFYFEGKRYKIASVVEMGEGQIAINAVSIEYRT
;
A
#
# COMPACT_ATOMS: atom_id res chain seq x y z
N MET A 1 31.52 36.07 -35.96
CA MET A 1 30.23 35.67 -36.56
C MET A 1 29.55 34.76 -35.57
N CYS A 2 28.46 35.24 -34.96
CA CYS A 2 27.79 34.61 -33.82
C CYS A 2 26.84 33.48 -34.29
N PRO A 3 26.69 32.39 -33.52
CA PRO A 3 25.69 31.36 -33.79
C PRO A 3 24.30 31.86 -33.39
N GLY A 4 23.32 31.66 -34.28
CA GLY A 4 21.92 31.99 -34.06
C GLY A 4 21.21 30.91 -33.24
N SER A 5 20.65 31.34 -32.11
CA SER A 5 19.73 30.66 -31.21
C SER A 5 18.41 30.28 -31.89
N ASP A 6 17.78 29.17 -31.49
CA ASP A 6 16.34 29.17 -31.19
C ASP A 6 15.95 27.98 -30.30
N ASN A 7 15.38 28.31 -29.14
CA ASN A 7 14.91 27.42 -28.10
C ASN A 7 13.53 27.94 -27.70
N PRO A 8 12.42 27.24 -28.00
CA PRO A 8 11.14 27.62 -27.43
C PRO A 8 10.89 26.87 -26.12
N GLU A 9 11.08 27.59 -25.02
CA GLU A 9 10.50 27.30 -23.72
C GLU A 9 8.98 27.22 -23.84
N ILE A 10 8.38 26.12 -23.40
CA ILE A 10 6.92 26.00 -23.34
C ILE A 10 6.47 26.70 -22.05
N SER A 11 6.13 27.98 -22.21
CA SER A 11 5.57 28.85 -21.18
C SER A 11 4.25 28.32 -20.64
N VAL A 12 4.15 28.32 -19.30
CA VAL A 12 2.93 28.11 -18.53
C VAL A 12 2.03 29.33 -18.71
N SER A 13 0.76 29.12 -19.09
CA SER A 13 -0.24 30.19 -19.12
C SER A 13 -1.37 29.83 -18.17
N SER A 14 -1.29 30.34 -16.94
CA SER A 14 -2.41 30.46 -16.02
C SER A 14 -3.37 31.52 -16.55
N SER A 15 -4.66 31.21 -16.61
CA SER A 15 -5.72 32.22 -16.67
C SER A 15 -6.95 31.68 -15.95
N ASP A 16 -7.04 32.10 -14.69
CA ASP A 16 -8.25 32.25 -13.91
C ASP A 16 -9.39 32.88 -14.73
N ASN A 17 -10.61 32.40 -14.49
CA ASN A 17 -11.84 33.17 -14.24
C ASN A 17 -13.07 32.38 -14.70
N TYR A 18 -13.75 31.70 -13.76
CA TYR A 18 -15.22 31.73 -13.82
C TYR A 18 -15.81 31.90 -12.42
N ARG A 19 -16.40 33.07 -12.26
CA ARG A 19 -16.96 33.68 -11.07
C ARG A 19 -18.37 33.17 -10.87
N SER A 20 -18.65 32.66 -9.67
CA SER A 20 -19.99 32.35 -9.18
C SER A 20 -20.79 33.64 -8.94
N PRO A 21 -22.06 33.70 -9.37
CA PRO A 21 -23.03 34.60 -8.76
C PRO A 21 -24.24 33.79 -8.28
N PHE A 22 -24.37 33.72 -6.96
CA PHE A 22 -25.61 33.48 -6.24
C PHE A 22 -26.83 34.06 -6.97
N HIS A 23 -27.82 33.21 -7.27
CA HIS A 23 -29.20 33.61 -7.50
C HIS A 23 -30.04 33.13 -6.31
N PRO A 24 -30.61 34.03 -5.48
CA PRO A 24 -31.62 33.67 -4.51
C PRO A 24 -33.00 33.72 -5.18
N GLU A 25 -33.59 32.57 -5.47
CA GLU A 25 -35.02 32.49 -5.75
C GLU A 25 -35.78 31.94 -4.54
N ALA A 26 -36.97 32.50 -4.37
CA ALA A 26 -37.62 32.72 -3.10
C ALA A 26 -38.36 31.50 -2.51
N VAL A 27 -38.51 31.60 -1.19
CA VAL A 27 -39.24 30.76 -0.23
C VAL A 27 -40.69 30.41 -0.56
N THR A 28 -41.07 29.13 -0.43
CA THR A 28 -42.39 28.57 -0.02
C THR A 28 -42.22 27.03 0.00
N SER A 29 -42.53 26.20 1.00
CA SER A 29 -43.28 26.28 2.25
C SER A 29 -42.80 25.16 3.18
N VAL A 30 -42.94 25.35 4.49
CA VAL A 30 -42.64 24.35 5.52
C VAL A 30 -43.66 23.21 5.49
N SER A 31 -43.19 21.97 5.50
CA SER A 31 -43.94 20.87 6.14
C SER A 31 -42.96 19.85 6.71
N ALA A 32 -43.15 19.53 7.98
CA ALA A 32 -42.25 18.75 8.80
C ALA A 32 -42.16 17.29 8.35
N ALA A 33 -40.94 16.82 8.09
CA ALA A 33 -40.58 15.42 8.19
C ALA A 33 -39.12 15.34 8.65
N THR A 34 -38.91 14.69 9.78
CA THR A 34 -37.62 14.37 10.39
C THR A 34 -36.65 13.87 9.31
N PRO A 35 -35.42 14.43 9.16
CA PRO A 35 -34.44 13.81 8.29
C PRO A 35 -34.14 12.41 8.86
N PRO A 36 -34.17 11.32 8.08
CA PRO A 36 -33.55 10.10 8.53
C PRO A 36 -32.08 10.45 8.82
N THR A 37 -31.64 10.16 10.04
CA THR A 37 -30.22 10.14 10.39
C THR A 37 -29.47 9.48 9.22
N PRO A 38 -28.45 10.09 8.63
CA PRO A 38 -27.60 9.37 7.71
C PRO A 38 -27.03 8.22 8.53
N THR A 39 -27.53 7.01 8.28
CA THR A 39 -26.85 5.80 8.69
C THR A 39 -25.50 5.90 8.02
N ASP A 40 -24.52 6.38 8.79
CA ASP A 40 -23.12 6.21 8.49
C ASP A 40 -23.01 4.72 8.18
N LEU A 41 -22.85 4.42 6.89
CA LEU A 41 -22.37 3.12 6.46
C LEU A 41 -20.97 3.07 7.05
N GLN A 42 -20.90 2.73 8.34
CA GLN A 42 -19.73 2.13 8.94
C GLN A 42 -19.53 0.89 8.09
N ILE A 43 -18.71 1.06 7.05
CA ILE A 43 -17.95 0.01 6.44
C ILE A 43 -17.20 -0.55 7.63
N SER A 44 -17.81 -1.55 8.27
CA SER A 44 -17.18 -2.31 9.33
C SER A 44 -15.90 -2.78 8.69
N SER A 45 -14.78 -2.34 9.26
CA SER A 45 -13.45 -2.78 8.86
C SER A 45 -13.53 -4.27 8.56
N PRO A 46 -12.98 -4.74 7.43
CA PRO A 46 -13.03 -6.16 7.12
C PRO A 46 -12.54 -6.90 8.35
N ASN A 47 -13.43 -7.75 8.86
CA ASN A 47 -13.30 -8.56 10.05
C ASN A 47 -11.82 -8.99 10.18
N GLU A 48 -11.15 -8.60 11.27
CA GLU A 48 -9.85 -9.17 11.70
C GLU A 48 -10.09 -10.63 12.09
N GLU A 49 -10.56 -11.43 11.13
CA GLU A 49 -10.77 -12.86 11.28
C GLU A 49 -9.40 -13.52 11.30
N ASN A 50 -8.80 -13.50 12.49
CA ASN A 50 -7.75 -14.38 12.94
C ASN A 50 -6.67 -14.63 11.88
N ALA A 51 -5.88 -13.61 11.56
CA ALA A 51 -4.65 -13.81 10.80
C ALA A 51 -3.72 -14.72 11.61
N LYS A 52 -3.80 -16.03 11.36
CA LYS A 52 -3.04 -17.03 12.10
C LYS A 52 -1.56 -16.84 11.79
N ALA A 53 -0.80 -16.37 12.78
CA ALA A 53 0.64 -16.34 12.70
C ALA A 53 1.20 -17.78 12.75
N VAL A 54 2.17 -18.05 11.89
CA VAL A 54 2.91 -19.30 11.83
C VAL A 54 4.40 -19.02 11.94
N THR A 55 5.12 -19.90 12.62
CA THR A 55 6.58 -19.87 12.68
C THR A 55 7.14 -20.50 11.41
N VAL A 56 8.06 -19.82 10.75
CA VAL A 56 8.74 -20.29 9.55
C VAL A 56 10.25 -20.26 9.71
N ARG A 57 10.93 -21.28 9.19
CA ARG A 57 12.39 -21.31 9.11
C ARG A 57 12.84 -20.53 7.87
N ALA A 58 13.41 -19.36 8.07
CA ALA A 58 13.90 -18.50 7.01
C ALA A 58 15.39 -18.76 6.71
N TYR A 59 15.69 -19.01 5.43
CA TYR A 59 17.04 -19.18 4.89
C TYR A 59 17.38 -18.03 3.93
N GLY A 60 18.67 -17.77 3.70
CA GLY A 60 19.13 -16.74 2.74
C GLY A 60 19.17 -15.31 3.29
N LEU A 61 19.04 -15.14 4.61
CA LEU A 61 19.20 -13.85 5.28
C LEU A 61 20.69 -13.46 5.36
N LEU A 62 21.01 -12.22 4.98
CA LEU A 62 22.39 -11.74 4.95
C LEU A 62 23.00 -11.69 6.35
N GLY A 63 24.17 -12.30 6.52
CA GLY A 63 24.86 -12.41 7.81
C GLY A 63 24.53 -13.70 8.59
N TYR A 64 23.62 -14.53 8.08
CA TYR A 64 23.18 -15.75 8.75
C TYR A 64 23.55 -16.99 7.95
N THR A 65 24.30 -17.89 8.58
CA THR A 65 24.69 -19.18 7.99
C THR A 65 23.68 -20.30 8.27
N ARG A 66 22.76 -20.07 9.22
CA ARG A 66 21.70 -21.01 9.63
C ARG A 66 20.33 -20.38 9.41
N SER A 67 19.29 -21.21 9.46
CA SER A 67 17.92 -20.70 9.48
C SER A 67 17.65 -19.85 10.70
N ILE A 68 16.78 -18.87 10.53
CA ILE A 68 16.19 -18.07 11.61
C ILE A 68 14.69 -18.30 11.63
N ASP A 69 14.13 -18.49 12.81
CA ASP A 69 12.69 -18.61 12.98
C ASP A 69 12.04 -17.23 12.93
N LEU A 70 11.14 -17.04 11.99
CA LEU A 70 10.37 -15.81 11.79
C LEU A 70 8.87 -16.10 11.95
N HIS A 71 8.09 -15.09 12.33
CA HIS A 71 6.64 -15.19 12.39
C HIS A 71 6.00 -14.47 11.22
N PHE A 72 5.16 -15.18 10.47
CA PHE A 72 4.38 -14.63 9.37
C PHE A 72 2.91 -14.93 9.58
N GLU A 73 2.04 -14.03 9.15
CA GLU A 73 0.65 -14.39 8.89
C GLU A 73 0.62 -15.43 7.77
N ILE A 74 -0.13 -16.52 7.96
CA ILE A 74 -0.20 -17.60 6.97
C ILE A 74 -0.66 -17.12 5.59
N ASN A 75 -1.54 -16.11 5.54
CA ASN A 75 -2.02 -15.52 4.29
C ASN A 75 -0.96 -14.65 3.60
N ALA A 76 0.07 -14.20 4.33
CA ALA A 76 1.18 -13.43 3.80
C ALA A 76 2.33 -14.31 3.27
N LEU A 77 2.26 -15.63 3.45
CA LEU A 77 3.27 -16.60 3.02
C LEU A 77 3.09 -17.00 1.55
N HIS A 78 3.65 -16.20 0.66
CA HIS A 78 3.72 -16.52 -0.76
C HIS A 78 5.04 -16.05 -1.37
N PRO A 79 5.52 -16.69 -2.45
CA PRO A 79 6.62 -16.16 -3.25
C PRO A 79 6.35 -14.72 -3.68
N GLU A 80 7.42 -13.95 -3.88
CA GLU A 80 7.40 -12.52 -4.19
C GLU A 80 6.95 -11.60 -3.04
N ARG A 81 6.47 -12.14 -1.90
CA ARG A 81 6.21 -11.34 -0.70
C ARG A 81 7.50 -10.65 -0.24
N ILE A 82 7.40 -9.34 -0.01
CA ILE A 82 8.48 -8.54 0.56
C ILE A 82 8.30 -8.43 2.06
N PHE A 83 9.40 -8.58 2.81
CA PHE A 83 9.45 -8.38 4.26
C PHE A 83 10.74 -7.68 4.66
N TYR A 84 10.74 -7.13 5.88
CA TYR A 84 11.88 -6.45 6.48
C TYR A 84 12.46 -7.30 7.58
N PHE A 85 13.78 -7.42 7.60
CA PHE A 85 14.50 -8.11 8.67
C PHE A 85 15.84 -7.40 8.91
N GLU A 86 16.07 -6.99 10.15
CA GLU A 86 17.26 -6.22 10.56
C GLU A 86 17.59 -5.03 9.65
N GLY A 87 16.56 -4.23 9.33
CA GLY A 87 16.71 -3.04 8.50
C GLY A 87 16.91 -3.31 7.01
N LYS A 88 16.99 -4.58 6.58
CA LYS A 88 17.14 -4.95 5.18
C LYS A 88 15.84 -5.45 4.58
N ARG A 89 15.69 -5.24 3.26
CA ARG A 89 14.55 -5.73 2.49
C ARG A 89 14.85 -7.08 1.87
N TYR A 90 13.93 -8.01 2.06
CA TYR A 90 13.99 -9.34 1.48
C TYR A 90 12.72 -9.66 0.71
N LYS A 91 12.87 -10.54 -0.27
CA LYS A 91 11.77 -11.15 -1.01
C LYS A 91 11.75 -12.65 -0.76
N ILE A 92 10.59 -13.21 -0.48
CA ILE A 92 10.41 -14.67 -0.41
C ILE A 92 10.56 -15.22 -1.84
N ALA A 93 11.61 -16.01 -2.07
CA ALA A 93 11.86 -16.67 -3.35
C ALA A 93 11.08 -17.98 -3.46
N SER A 94 10.94 -18.72 -2.36
CA SER A 94 10.17 -19.96 -2.32
C SER A 94 9.62 -20.22 -0.92
N VAL A 95 8.45 -20.85 -0.86
CA VAL A 95 7.87 -21.41 0.37
C VAL A 95 7.89 -22.94 0.23
N VAL A 96 8.35 -23.62 1.28
CA VAL A 96 8.50 -25.08 1.31
C VAL A 96 7.79 -25.61 2.54
N GLU A 97 6.79 -26.45 2.34
CA GLU A 97 6.24 -27.27 3.42
C GLU A 97 7.19 -28.43 3.71
N MET A 98 7.64 -28.48 4.95
CA MET A 98 8.46 -29.55 5.49
C MET A 98 7.54 -30.59 6.15
N GLY A 99 8.13 -31.72 6.58
CA GLY A 99 7.40 -32.70 7.38
C GLY A 99 6.80 -32.09 8.65
N GLU A 100 5.73 -32.70 9.15
CA GLU A 100 5.08 -32.33 10.42
C GLU A 100 4.47 -30.92 10.44
N GLY A 101 4.09 -30.38 9.27
CA GLY A 101 3.43 -29.08 9.17
C GLY A 101 4.36 -27.89 9.40
N GLN A 102 5.67 -28.12 9.38
CA GLN A 102 6.66 -27.06 9.49
C GLN A 102 6.82 -26.35 8.15
N ILE A 103 7.03 -25.03 8.16
CA ILE A 103 7.19 -24.24 6.95
C ILE A 103 8.60 -23.64 6.92
N ALA A 104 9.24 -23.70 5.77
CA ALA A 104 10.50 -23.03 5.51
C ALA A 104 10.35 -22.05 4.33
N ILE A 105 11.13 -20.98 4.36
CA ILE A 105 11.22 -20.03 3.25
C ILE A 105 12.67 -19.81 2.85
N ASN A 106 12.89 -19.65 1.54
CA ASN A 106 14.12 -19.06 1.04
C ASN A 106 13.85 -17.58 0.75
N ALA A 107 14.67 -16.71 1.34
CA ALA A 107 14.59 -15.28 1.16
C ALA A 107 15.82 -14.77 0.40
N VAL A 108 15.62 -13.78 -0.46
CA VAL A 108 16.71 -13.11 -1.19
C VAL A 108 16.67 -11.63 -0.85
N SER A 109 17.84 -11.06 -0.54
CA SER A 109 17.94 -9.61 -0.34
C SER A 109 17.67 -8.90 -1.66
N ILE A 110 16.90 -7.81 -1.60
CA ILE A 110 16.56 -6.96 -2.75
C ILE A 110 17.17 -5.55 -2.64
N GLU A 111 18.22 -5.40 -1.84
CA GLU A 111 18.98 -4.15 -1.81
C GLU A 111 19.77 -4.02 -3.11
N TYR A 112 19.41 -3.01 -3.91
CA TYR A 112 20.16 -2.66 -5.11
C TYR A 112 21.46 -1.99 -4.69
N ARG A 113 22.60 -2.53 -5.12
CA ARG A 113 23.85 -1.75 -5.14
C ARG A 113 23.71 -0.69 -6.22
N THR A 114 23.51 0.56 -5.82
CA THR A 114 23.82 1.74 -6.65
C THR A 114 25.31 1.97 -6.69
#